data_AF-A0A1E5JL74-F1
#
_entry.id   AF-A0A1E5JL74-F1
#
_cell.length_a   1.000
_cell.length_b   1.000
_cell.length_c   1.000
_cell.angle_alpha   90.00
_cell.angle_beta   90.00
_cell.angle_gamma   90.00
#
_symmetry.space_group_name_H-M   'P 1'
#
loop_
_entity.id
_entity.type
_entity.pdbx_description
1 polymer ?
#
loop_
_entity_poly.entity_id
_entity_poly.type
_entity_poly.pdbx_seq_one_letter_code
_entity_poly.pdbx_strand_id
1 'polypeptide(L)'
;MPNSIVPFRVDFEKNGTSVSSRDQAIKILDEVARLHANGAKTVGITYSANKGQTDKIIDTYNKGGWKTGTGGSNQATVISEIEQLLTEPKYKHLQSVYRTVPITTMEYDSKGKAVPANDTAVKKSLDHASQFMESGGVLLGWTNQKTPPGKLAIGGGVAAGLQTPSQKQMINNWVKNNLPPPSLEDDIPLTPPKKTVSETSQLHALQTLEKEESARKKKSTTVQSEQNEALLDAYKKHCGDEWFKDNPPKKDDEGRLNLSFKSDEDMANFFKKQADSGKSFIMIDEKTNKVIAFSNGDGKLYRPGKDGPQEITDKSIMPKESDMKDLPDLDNFKIPAKETTQESNTQLQQA
;
A
#
# COMPACT_ATOMS: atom_id res chain seq x y z
N MET A 1 -16.58 3.46 -29.28
CA MET A 1 -16.00 3.25 -27.94
C MET A 1 -15.03 4.38 -27.66
N PRO A 2 -14.84 4.81 -26.40
CA PRO A 2 -13.98 5.94 -26.08
C PRO A 2 -12.54 5.67 -26.55
N ASN A 3 -11.97 6.63 -27.29
CA ASN A 3 -10.55 6.62 -27.67
C ASN A 3 -9.70 7.33 -26.59
N SER A 4 -10.10 7.16 -25.32
CA SER A 4 -9.59 7.88 -24.17
C SER A 4 -9.52 6.96 -22.96
N ILE A 5 -8.62 7.28 -22.05
CA ILE A 5 -8.47 6.63 -20.75
C ILE A 5 -9.76 6.87 -19.94
N VAL A 6 -10.31 5.81 -19.38
CA VAL A 6 -11.41 5.87 -18.41
C VAL A 6 -10.80 5.82 -17.01
N PRO A 7 -10.80 6.92 -16.22
CA PRO A 7 -10.34 6.87 -14.84
C PRO A 7 -11.08 5.80 -14.05
N PHE A 8 -10.33 4.91 -13.42
CA PHE A 8 -10.88 3.79 -12.66
C PHE A 8 -10.23 3.73 -11.28
N ARG A 9 -11.04 3.97 -10.26
CA ARG A 9 -10.56 4.05 -8.87
C ARG A 9 -10.43 2.67 -8.26
N VAL A 10 -9.22 2.29 -7.88
CA VAL A 10 -8.86 1.05 -7.20
C VAL A 10 -8.08 1.43 -5.94
N ASP A 11 -8.81 1.62 -4.86
CA ASP A 11 -8.25 1.99 -3.56
C ASP A 11 -7.58 0.79 -2.91
N PHE A 12 -6.40 1.00 -2.33
CA PHE A 12 -5.73 0.01 -1.49
C PHE A 12 -6.04 0.20 0.00
N GLU A 13 -6.81 1.24 0.35
CA GLU A 13 -7.24 1.54 1.70
C GLU A 13 -8.61 2.23 1.64
N LYS A 14 -9.54 1.82 2.51
CA LYS A 14 -10.85 2.44 2.68
C LYS A 14 -11.08 2.68 4.17
N ASN A 15 -11.31 3.93 4.56
CA ASN A 15 -11.52 4.32 5.97
C ASN A 15 -10.43 3.77 6.90
N GLY A 16 -9.15 3.91 6.52
CA GLY A 16 -8.03 3.40 7.31
C GLY A 16 -7.82 1.89 7.26
N THR A 17 -8.69 1.13 6.58
CA THR A 17 -8.57 -0.33 6.45
C THR A 17 -7.98 -0.69 5.09
N SER A 18 -6.89 -1.46 5.09
CA SER A 18 -6.29 -1.99 3.86
C SER A 18 -7.29 -2.83 3.07
N VAL A 19 -7.42 -2.55 1.78
CA VAL A 19 -8.19 -3.36 0.84
C VAL A 19 -7.28 -4.44 0.29
N SER A 20 -7.69 -5.70 0.36
CA SER A 20 -6.83 -6.81 -0.08
C SER A 20 -6.54 -6.71 -1.59
N SER A 21 -5.38 -7.22 -2.02
CA SER A 21 -5.04 -7.26 -3.44
C SER A 21 -6.05 -8.09 -4.25
N ARG A 22 -6.65 -9.10 -3.62
CA ARG A 22 -7.70 -9.93 -4.21
C ARG A 22 -9.00 -9.15 -4.39
N ASP A 23 -9.41 -8.33 -3.42
CA ASP A 23 -10.60 -7.47 -3.55
C ASP A 23 -10.41 -6.38 -4.62
N GLN A 24 -9.20 -5.80 -4.68
CA GLN A 24 -8.82 -4.88 -5.76
C GLN A 24 -8.88 -5.57 -7.14
N ALA A 25 -8.39 -6.81 -7.24
CA ALA A 25 -8.42 -7.60 -8.46
C ALA A 25 -9.86 -7.97 -8.89
N ILE A 26 -10.71 -8.37 -7.93
CA ILE A 26 -12.14 -8.63 -8.14
C ILE A 26 -12.83 -7.37 -8.69
N LYS A 27 -12.58 -6.21 -8.08
CA LYS A 27 -13.14 -4.93 -8.54
C LYS A 27 -12.76 -4.63 -10.00
N ILE A 28 -11.52 -4.89 -10.38
CA ILE A 28 -11.06 -4.71 -11.76
C ILE A 28 -11.75 -5.71 -12.70
N LEU A 29 -11.80 -7.00 -12.35
CA LEU A 29 -12.40 -8.03 -13.19
C LEU A 29 -13.92 -7.90 -13.32
N ASP A 30 -14.62 -7.45 -12.28
CA ASP A 30 -16.06 -7.16 -12.35
C ASP A 30 -16.34 -6.00 -13.32
N GLU A 31 -15.49 -4.96 -13.33
CA GLU A 31 -15.62 -3.87 -14.31
C GLU A 31 -15.27 -4.33 -15.73
N VAL A 32 -14.25 -5.17 -15.89
CA VAL A 32 -13.91 -5.79 -17.17
C VAL A 32 -15.09 -6.62 -17.69
N ALA A 33 -15.72 -7.43 -16.83
CA ALA A 33 -16.90 -8.19 -17.19
C ALA A 33 -18.07 -7.30 -17.63
N ARG A 34 -18.32 -6.21 -16.88
CA ARG A 34 -19.37 -5.23 -17.19
C ARG A 34 -19.12 -4.56 -18.55
N LEU A 35 -17.90 -4.13 -18.83
CA LEU A 35 -17.55 -3.51 -20.10
C LEU A 35 -17.62 -4.51 -21.26
N HIS A 36 -17.19 -5.74 -21.04
CA HIS A 36 -17.29 -6.81 -22.04
C HIS A 36 -18.74 -7.15 -22.38
N ALA A 37 -19.62 -7.26 -21.38
CA ALA A 37 -21.05 -7.44 -21.56
C ALA A 37 -21.69 -6.28 -22.34
N ASN A 38 -21.12 -5.08 -22.27
CA ASN A 38 -21.52 -3.90 -23.04
C ASN A 38 -20.79 -3.77 -24.40
N GLY A 39 -20.16 -4.84 -24.88
CA GLY A 39 -19.58 -4.93 -26.22
C GLY A 39 -18.09 -4.63 -26.33
N ALA A 40 -17.39 -4.39 -25.21
CA ALA A 40 -15.93 -4.21 -25.26
C ALA A 40 -15.23 -5.52 -25.61
N LYS A 41 -14.43 -5.53 -26.69
CA LYS A 41 -13.68 -6.72 -27.13
C LYS A 41 -12.48 -7.01 -26.23
N THR A 42 -11.79 -5.95 -25.82
CA THR A 42 -10.66 -6.00 -24.91
C THR A 42 -10.75 -4.86 -23.91
N VAL A 43 -10.38 -5.14 -22.67
CA VAL A 43 -10.37 -4.15 -21.58
C VAL A 43 -9.04 -4.25 -20.87
N GLY A 44 -8.33 -3.13 -20.81
CA GLY A 44 -7.00 -3.01 -20.25
C GLY A 44 -7.00 -2.20 -18.97
N ILE A 45 -6.07 -2.44 -18.05
CA ILE A 45 -5.79 -1.52 -16.94
C ILE A 45 -4.33 -1.07 -16.96
N THR A 46 -4.08 0.23 -16.77
CA THR A 46 -2.71 0.75 -16.68
C THR A 46 -1.99 0.17 -15.46
N TYR A 47 -0.74 -0.24 -15.64
CA TYR A 47 0.09 -0.84 -14.60
C TYR A 47 1.46 -0.16 -14.55
N SER A 48 1.87 0.36 -13.39
CA SER A 48 3.20 0.95 -13.19
C SER A 48 4.25 -0.17 -13.14
N ALA A 49 4.98 -0.36 -14.23
CA ALA A 49 5.88 -1.49 -14.42
C ALA A 49 7.36 -1.08 -14.39
N ASN A 50 8.23 -2.02 -14.03
CA ASN A 50 9.62 -1.95 -14.46
C ASN A 50 9.77 -2.46 -15.90
N LYS A 51 10.86 -2.07 -16.58
CA LYS A 51 11.11 -2.44 -17.99
C LYS A 51 11.04 -3.95 -18.25
N GLY A 52 11.61 -4.78 -17.38
CA GLY A 52 11.57 -6.23 -17.53
C GLY A 52 10.15 -6.81 -17.48
N GLN A 53 9.30 -6.26 -16.60
CA GLN A 53 7.87 -6.59 -16.57
C GLN A 53 7.16 -6.11 -17.83
N THR A 54 7.41 -4.88 -18.28
CA THR A 54 6.85 -4.34 -19.53
C THR A 54 7.15 -5.27 -20.71
N ASP A 55 8.42 -5.64 -20.89
CA ASP A 55 8.87 -6.49 -21.98
C ASP A 55 8.19 -7.87 -21.92
N LYS A 56 8.13 -8.48 -20.73
CA LYS A 56 7.47 -9.78 -20.50
C LYS A 56 5.97 -9.75 -20.81
N ILE A 57 5.28 -8.70 -20.37
CA ILE A 57 3.83 -8.52 -20.59
C ILE A 57 3.55 -8.40 -22.10
N ILE A 58 4.30 -7.55 -22.80
CA ILE A 58 4.15 -7.35 -24.25
C ILE A 58 4.46 -8.65 -25.01
N ASP A 59 5.56 -9.33 -24.68
CA ASP A 59 5.95 -10.60 -25.30
C ASP A 59 4.88 -11.70 -25.10
N THR A 60 4.29 -11.77 -23.91
CA THR A 60 3.19 -12.71 -23.61
C THR A 60 2.01 -12.50 -24.57
N TYR A 61 1.57 -11.26 -24.75
CA TYR A 61 0.44 -10.96 -25.64
C TYR A 61 0.78 -11.17 -27.12
N ASN A 62 1.99 -10.84 -27.55
CA ASN A 62 2.45 -11.10 -28.92
C ASN A 62 2.47 -12.59 -29.26
N LYS A 63 2.68 -13.45 -28.26
CA LYS A 63 2.62 -14.92 -28.38
C LYS A 63 1.19 -15.48 -28.23
N GLY A 64 0.17 -14.63 -28.11
CA GLY A 64 -1.22 -15.04 -27.90
C GLY A 64 -1.52 -15.54 -26.48
N GLY A 65 -0.57 -15.42 -25.54
CA GLY A 65 -0.78 -15.75 -24.14
C GLY A 65 -1.57 -14.67 -23.42
N TRP A 66 -2.22 -15.02 -22.30
CA TRP A 66 -2.91 -14.06 -21.43
C TRP A 66 -2.23 -13.90 -20.07
N LYS A 67 -1.56 -14.96 -19.59
CA LYS A 67 -0.92 -15.00 -18.27
C LYS A 67 0.51 -14.46 -18.36
N THR A 68 0.72 -13.26 -17.87
CA THR A 68 2.01 -12.56 -17.95
C THR A 68 2.98 -13.01 -16.87
N GLY A 69 2.49 -13.66 -15.80
CA GLY A 69 3.29 -14.04 -14.65
C GLY A 69 3.89 -12.81 -13.98
N THR A 70 3.11 -11.73 -13.90
CA THR A 70 3.51 -10.52 -13.18
C THR A 70 3.47 -10.81 -11.68
N GLY A 71 4.55 -10.45 -11.00
CA GLY A 71 4.70 -10.62 -9.55
C GLY A 71 5.52 -9.46 -8.96
N GLY A 72 5.40 -9.29 -7.65
CA GLY A 72 6.00 -8.18 -6.91
C GLY A 72 5.05 -7.68 -5.82
N SER A 73 5.23 -6.42 -5.42
CA SER A 73 4.42 -5.73 -4.41
C SER A 73 3.42 -4.73 -5.01
N ASN A 74 2.48 -4.25 -4.19
CA ASN A 74 1.50 -3.22 -4.55
C ASN A 74 0.67 -3.62 -5.79
N GLN A 75 0.68 -2.82 -6.86
CA GLN A 75 -0.05 -3.13 -8.10
C GLN A 75 0.35 -4.49 -8.67
N ALA A 76 1.62 -4.89 -8.59
CA ALA A 76 2.07 -6.17 -9.13
C ALA A 76 1.39 -7.36 -8.43
N THR A 77 1.12 -7.25 -7.12
CA THR A 77 0.36 -8.25 -6.36
C THR A 77 -1.08 -8.33 -6.86
N VAL A 78 -1.72 -7.18 -7.13
CA VAL A 78 -3.08 -7.15 -7.68
C VAL A 78 -3.14 -7.78 -9.07
N ILE A 79 -2.17 -7.49 -9.95
CA ILE A 79 -2.09 -8.14 -11.27
C ILE A 79 -1.92 -9.67 -11.11
N SER A 80 -1.11 -10.11 -10.15
CA SER A 80 -0.95 -11.54 -9.86
C SER A 80 -2.27 -12.18 -9.40
N GLU A 81 -3.03 -11.52 -8.53
CA GLU A 81 -4.36 -11.96 -8.10
C GLU A 81 -5.37 -11.99 -9.25
N ILE A 82 -5.33 -11.01 -10.17
CA ILE A 82 -6.12 -11.05 -11.40
C ILE A 82 -5.81 -12.32 -12.20
N GLU A 83 -4.52 -12.65 -12.39
CA GLU A 83 -4.12 -13.86 -13.12
C GLU A 83 -4.58 -15.16 -12.44
N GLN A 84 -4.64 -15.19 -11.10
CA GLN A 84 -5.20 -16.32 -10.36
C GLN A 84 -6.73 -16.40 -10.54
N LEU A 85 -7.43 -15.29 -10.35
CA LEU A 85 -8.90 -15.20 -10.51
C LEU A 85 -9.34 -15.58 -11.93
N LEU A 86 -8.56 -15.22 -12.95
CA LEU A 86 -8.82 -15.61 -14.34
C LEU A 86 -8.76 -17.14 -14.56
N THR A 87 -8.25 -17.93 -13.63
CA THR A 87 -8.34 -19.40 -13.68
C THR A 87 -9.63 -19.95 -13.07
N GLU A 88 -10.34 -19.14 -12.29
CA GLU A 88 -11.57 -19.54 -11.60
C GLU A 88 -12.77 -19.52 -12.55
N PRO A 89 -13.78 -20.40 -12.36
CA PRO A 89 -14.96 -20.47 -13.23
C PRO A 89 -15.66 -19.13 -13.48
N LYS A 90 -15.74 -18.27 -12.45
CA LYS A 90 -16.39 -16.95 -12.54
C LYS A 90 -15.75 -16.04 -13.60
N TYR A 91 -14.42 -16.05 -13.73
CA TYR A 91 -13.69 -15.10 -14.57
C TYR A 91 -12.95 -15.73 -15.74
N LYS A 92 -12.96 -17.06 -15.88
CA LYS A 92 -12.25 -17.78 -16.95
C LYS A 92 -12.57 -17.26 -18.37
N HIS A 93 -13.81 -16.85 -18.61
CA HIS A 93 -14.24 -16.29 -19.90
C HIS A 93 -13.56 -14.95 -20.25
N LEU A 94 -12.95 -14.27 -19.28
CA LEU A 94 -12.27 -12.99 -19.47
C LEU A 94 -10.78 -13.14 -19.83
N GLN A 95 -10.23 -14.36 -19.90
CA GLN A 95 -8.80 -14.58 -20.24
C GLN A 95 -8.40 -13.96 -21.58
N SER A 96 -9.27 -14.03 -22.59
CA SER A 96 -9.02 -13.41 -23.90
C SER A 96 -9.38 -11.92 -23.94
N VAL A 97 -10.06 -11.39 -22.92
CA VAL A 97 -10.62 -10.03 -22.86
C VAL A 97 -9.72 -9.09 -22.04
N TYR A 98 -9.29 -9.51 -20.85
CA TYR A 98 -8.50 -8.69 -19.93
C TYR A 98 -7.06 -8.50 -20.44
N ARG A 99 -6.51 -7.29 -20.30
CA ARG A 99 -5.10 -6.99 -20.53
C ARG A 99 -4.50 -6.14 -19.41
N THR A 100 -3.28 -6.45 -19.02
CA THR A 100 -2.43 -5.56 -18.22
C THR A 100 -1.72 -4.62 -19.20
N VAL A 101 -1.89 -3.31 -19.08
CA VAL A 101 -1.26 -2.32 -19.97
C VAL A 101 -0.09 -1.66 -19.24
N PRO A 102 1.16 -2.12 -19.45
CA PRO A 102 2.31 -1.67 -18.66
C PRO A 102 2.77 -0.29 -19.10
N ILE A 103 3.07 0.56 -18.11
CA ILE A 103 3.74 1.85 -18.28
C ILE A 103 5.10 1.74 -17.58
N THR A 104 6.18 1.81 -18.35
CA THR A 104 7.55 1.67 -17.82
C THR A 104 7.90 2.89 -16.99
N THR A 105 8.36 2.67 -15.75
CA THR A 105 8.71 3.73 -14.80
C THR A 105 10.13 3.62 -14.25
N MET A 106 10.73 2.44 -14.32
CA MET A 106 12.08 2.16 -13.85
C MET A 106 12.63 0.92 -14.56
N GLU A 107 13.92 0.64 -14.40
CA GLU A 107 14.52 -0.64 -14.77
C GLU A 107 15.48 -1.14 -13.68
N TYR A 108 15.88 -2.41 -13.77
CA TYR A 108 16.92 -2.95 -12.91
C TYR A 108 18.20 -3.08 -13.72
N ASP A 109 19.31 -2.60 -13.18
CA ASP A 109 20.62 -2.79 -13.81
C ASP A 109 21.08 -4.26 -13.70
N SER A 110 22.25 -4.57 -14.26
CA SER A 110 22.82 -5.92 -14.24
C SER A 110 23.13 -6.45 -12.83
N LYS A 111 23.13 -5.58 -11.81
CA LYS A 111 23.34 -5.93 -10.40
C LYS A 111 22.04 -6.02 -9.62
N GLY A 112 20.89 -5.89 -10.28
CA GLY A 112 19.57 -5.90 -9.64
C GLY A 112 19.25 -4.62 -8.87
N LYS A 113 20.00 -3.52 -9.08
CA LYS A 113 19.69 -2.23 -8.48
C LYS A 113 18.64 -1.51 -9.34
N ALA A 114 17.63 -0.96 -8.68
CA ALA A 114 16.63 -0.13 -9.34
C ALA A 114 17.26 1.19 -9.81
N VAL A 115 17.09 1.49 -11.09
CA VAL A 115 17.62 2.68 -11.77
C VAL A 115 16.51 3.32 -12.63
N PRO A 116 16.64 4.60 -13.03
CA PRO A 116 15.71 5.18 -13.98
C PRO A 116 15.71 4.35 -15.27
N ALA A 117 14.52 4.10 -15.83
CA ALA A 117 14.43 3.52 -17.16
C ALA A 117 15.03 4.49 -18.18
N ASN A 118 15.49 4.01 -19.34
CA ASN A 118 15.77 4.92 -20.45
C ASN A 118 14.46 5.53 -21.03
N ASP A 119 14.55 6.77 -21.54
CA ASP A 119 13.39 7.51 -22.08
C ASP A 119 12.71 6.77 -23.25
N THR A 120 13.47 6.03 -24.06
CA THR A 120 12.94 5.21 -25.16
C THR A 120 12.00 4.12 -24.64
N ALA A 121 12.31 3.47 -23.53
CA ALA A 121 11.49 2.42 -22.94
C ALA A 121 10.19 2.98 -22.34
N VAL A 122 10.27 4.18 -21.73
CA VAL A 122 9.08 4.90 -21.25
C VAL A 122 8.19 5.26 -22.43
N LYS A 123 8.74 5.95 -23.45
CA LYS A 123 8.01 6.34 -24.66
C LYS A 123 7.36 5.14 -25.34
N LYS A 124 8.11 4.05 -25.55
CA LYS A 124 7.58 2.83 -26.16
C LYS A 124 6.39 2.27 -25.37
N SER A 125 6.47 2.22 -24.04
CA SER A 125 5.34 1.73 -23.24
C SER A 125 4.08 2.62 -23.36
N LEU A 126 4.25 3.94 -23.49
CA LEU A 126 3.15 4.88 -23.73
C LEU A 126 2.56 4.70 -25.14
N ASP A 127 3.42 4.54 -26.16
CA ASP A 127 3.00 4.27 -27.54
C ASP A 127 2.20 2.97 -27.63
N HIS A 128 2.62 1.91 -26.92
CA HIS A 128 1.86 0.65 -26.83
C HIS A 128 0.50 0.83 -26.13
N ALA A 129 0.43 1.66 -25.07
CA ALA A 129 -0.84 1.96 -24.40
C ALA A 129 -1.79 2.76 -25.30
N SER A 130 -1.29 3.70 -26.10
CA SER A 130 -2.07 4.39 -27.13
C SER A 130 -2.57 3.42 -28.20
N GLN A 131 -1.71 2.55 -28.73
CA GLN A 131 -2.08 1.55 -29.72
C GLN A 131 -3.16 0.58 -29.22
N PHE A 132 -3.14 0.23 -27.92
CA PHE A 132 -4.20 -0.57 -27.31
C PHE A 132 -5.56 0.12 -27.40
N MET A 133 -5.63 1.43 -27.16
CA MET A 133 -6.88 2.20 -27.32
C MET A 133 -7.27 2.35 -28.80
N GLU A 134 -6.32 2.68 -29.67
CA GLU A 134 -6.54 2.86 -31.12
C GLU A 134 -7.05 1.59 -31.81
N SER A 135 -6.64 0.42 -31.32
CA SER A 135 -7.13 -0.89 -31.77
C SER A 135 -8.52 -1.26 -31.22
N GLY A 136 -9.18 -0.33 -30.51
CA GLY A 136 -10.54 -0.47 -29.99
C GLY A 136 -10.62 -1.04 -28.57
N GLY A 137 -9.50 -1.13 -27.85
CA GLY A 137 -9.48 -1.54 -26.45
C GLY A 137 -9.97 -0.43 -25.51
N VAL A 138 -10.71 -0.80 -24.47
CA VAL A 138 -11.10 0.14 -23.40
C VAL A 138 -9.99 0.17 -22.35
N LEU A 139 -9.34 1.32 -22.18
CA LEU A 139 -8.25 1.47 -21.20
C LEU A 139 -8.74 2.10 -19.90
N LEU A 140 -8.78 1.29 -18.85
CA LEU A 140 -8.97 1.74 -17.47
C LEU A 140 -7.66 2.38 -16.97
N GLY A 141 -7.72 3.66 -16.60
CA GLY A 141 -6.63 4.36 -15.96
C GLY A 141 -6.68 4.14 -14.45
N TRP A 142 -5.71 3.40 -13.91
CA TRP A 142 -5.65 3.12 -12.47
C TRP A 142 -5.50 4.43 -11.70
N THR A 143 -6.46 4.73 -10.84
CA THR A 143 -6.41 5.79 -9.82
C THR A 143 -6.66 5.18 -8.45
N ASN A 144 -6.35 5.88 -7.38
CA ASN A 144 -6.61 5.44 -6.00
C ASN A 144 -6.79 6.66 -5.10
N GLN A 145 -7.07 6.44 -3.83
CA GLN A 145 -7.32 7.47 -2.83
C GLN A 145 -6.17 8.47 -2.62
N LYS A 146 -4.96 8.18 -3.11
CA LYS A 146 -3.79 9.09 -3.08
C LYS A 146 -3.47 9.70 -4.44
N THR A 147 -4.24 9.38 -5.48
CA THR A 147 -4.00 9.87 -6.84
C THR A 147 -4.63 11.26 -7.00
N PRO A 148 -3.85 12.31 -7.34
CA PRO A 148 -4.42 13.63 -7.56
C PRO A 148 -5.40 13.65 -8.74
N PRO A 149 -6.39 14.57 -8.73
CA PRO A 149 -7.27 14.77 -9.87
C PRO A 149 -6.49 14.97 -11.18
N GLY A 150 -6.97 14.36 -12.27
CA GLY A 150 -6.33 14.44 -13.59
C GLY A 150 -5.02 13.66 -13.72
N LYS A 151 -4.67 12.80 -12.76
CA LYS A 151 -3.49 11.92 -12.81
C LYS A 151 -3.88 10.46 -12.67
N LEU A 152 -2.93 9.58 -12.99
CA LEU A 152 -3.02 8.13 -12.77
C LEU A 152 -1.98 7.69 -11.73
N ALA A 153 -2.22 6.53 -11.12
CA ALA A 153 -1.32 5.87 -10.18
C ALA A 153 -0.14 5.20 -10.92
N ILE A 154 0.72 6.02 -11.53
CA ILE A 154 1.92 5.62 -12.27
C ILE A 154 3.15 6.26 -11.61
N GLY A 155 4.21 5.47 -11.40
CA GLY A 155 5.47 6.00 -10.85
C GLY A 155 5.51 6.07 -9.33
N GLY A 156 4.68 5.29 -8.63
CA GLY A 156 4.69 5.17 -7.18
C GLY A 156 5.80 4.23 -6.65
N GLY A 157 5.89 4.11 -5.32
CA GLY A 157 6.82 3.18 -4.67
C GLY A 157 8.28 3.47 -5.01
N VAL A 158 9.03 2.42 -5.39
CA VAL A 158 10.45 2.51 -5.74
C VAL A 158 10.71 3.48 -6.90
N ALA A 159 9.80 3.56 -7.88
CA ALA A 159 9.97 4.41 -9.05
C ALA A 159 9.89 5.91 -8.74
N ALA A 160 9.23 6.30 -7.63
CA ALA A 160 8.97 7.71 -7.31
C ALA A 160 10.26 8.54 -7.16
N GLY A 161 11.30 7.92 -6.59
CA GLY A 161 12.63 8.51 -6.41
C GLY A 161 13.60 8.27 -7.57
N LEU A 162 13.22 7.46 -8.56
CA LEU A 162 14.08 7.10 -9.69
C LEU A 162 13.73 7.85 -10.96
N GLN A 163 12.44 8.11 -11.21
CA GLN A 163 12.03 8.75 -12.46
C GLN A 163 12.60 10.16 -12.62
N THR A 164 13.17 10.41 -13.79
CA THR A 164 13.69 11.74 -14.12
C THR A 164 12.53 12.73 -14.30
N PRO A 165 12.77 14.05 -14.15
CA PRO A 165 11.75 15.07 -14.44
C PRO A 165 11.17 14.96 -15.85
N SER A 166 12.02 14.66 -16.85
CA SER A 166 11.63 14.42 -18.25
C SER A 166 10.60 13.28 -18.35
N GLN A 167 10.85 12.16 -17.67
CA GLN A 167 9.97 10.99 -17.71
C GLN A 167 8.63 11.27 -17.01
N LYS A 168 8.66 11.94 -15.85
CA LYS A 168 7.44 12.36 -15.16
C LYS A 168 6.61 13.26 -16.07
N GLN A 169 7.23 14.21 -16.77
CA GLN A 169 6.55 15.09 -17.71
C GLN A 169 6.01 14.31 -18.92
N MET A 170 6.77 13.38 -19.48
CA MET A 170 6.33 12.54 -20.60
C MET A 170 5.07 11.74 -20.27
N ILE A 171 5.04 11.08 -19.11
CA ILE A 171 3.89 10.32 -18.63
C ILE A 171 2.71 11.25 -18.35
N ASN A 172 2.93 12.36 -17.65
CA ASN A 172 1.86 13.32 -17.33
C ASN A 172 1.25 13.94 -18.60
N ASN A 173 2.07 14.26 -19.61
CA ASN A 173 1.59 14.77 -20.88
C ASN A 173 0.75 13.72 -21.62
N TRP A 174 1.21 12.47 -21.65
CA TRP A 174 0.43 11.38 -22.24
C TRP A 174 -0.91 11.18 -21.51
N VAL A 175 -0.90 11.16 -20.17
CA VAL A 175 -2.14 11.08 -19.37
C VAL A 175 -3.08 12.24 -19.70
N LYS A 176 -2.58 13.49 -19.67
CA LYS A 176 -3.38 14.68 -19.94
C LYS A 176 -4.00 14.67 -21.34
N ASN A 177 -3.27 14.18 -22.34
CA ASN A 177 -3.72 14.14 -23.72
C ASN A 177 -4.73 13.03 -24.00
N ASN A 178 -4.79 12.01 -23.15
CA ASN A 178 -5.66 10.84 -23.34
C ASN A 178 -6.76 10.71 -22.29
N LEU A 179 -6.77 11.55 -21.24
CA LEU A 179 -7.92 11.68 -20.36
C LEU A 179 -9.02 12.50 -21.07
N PRO A 180 -10.30 12.15 -20.89
CA PRO A 180 -11.38 13.00 -21.37
C PRO A 180 -11.23 14.40 -20.75
N PRO A 181 -11.53 15.47 -21.49
CA PRO A 181 -11.65 16.79 -20.88
C PRO A 181 -12.69 16.71 -19.75
N PRO A 182 -12.53 17.47 -18.66
CA PRO A 182 -13.54 17.54 -17.61
C PRO A 182 -14.86 17.95 -18.25
N SER A 183 -15.82 17.03 -18.33
CA SER A 183 -17.16 17.32 -18.82
C SER A 183 -17.86 18.20 -17.79
N LEU A 184 -18.42 19.31 -18.25
CA LEU A 184 -19.16 20.31 -17.46
C LEU A 184 -20.50 19.80 -16.86
N GLU A 185 -20.70 18.48 -16.72
CA GLU A 185 -22.00 17.92 -16.32
C GLU A 185 -22.08 17.40 -14.88
N ASP A 186 -20.96 17.29 -14.15
CA ASP A 186 -20.96 16.94 -12.73
C ASP A 186 -20.52 18.14 -11.87
N ASP A 187 -21.38 19.16 -11.78
CA ASP A 187 -21.56 20.06 -10.62
C ASP A 187 -22.23 21.38 -11.05
N ILE A 188 -23.56 21.45 -10.97
CA ILE A 188 -24.22 22.72 -10.70
C ILE A 188 -24.65 22.69 -9.22
N PRO A 189 -24.03 23.52 -8.40
CA PRO A 189 -24.82 24.51 -7.68
C PRO A 189 -24.40 25.93 -8.08
N LEU A 190 -25.42 26.71 -8.42
CA LEU A 190 -25.40 28.12 -8.78
C LEU A 190 -24.51 28.96 -7.84
N THR A 191 -23.47 29.61 -8.37
CA THR A 191 -23.20 31.06 -8.21
C THR A 191 -22.00 31.56 -9.04
N PRO A 192 -21.97 32.84 -9.48
CA PRO A 192 -21.07 33.35 -10.53
C PRO A 192 -19.71 33.89 -10.03
N PRO A 193 -18.75 34.17 -10.94
CA PRO A 193 -17.31 34.01 -10.72
C PRO A 193 -16.53 35.31 -10.44
N LYS A 194 -15.30 35.17 -9.88
CA LYS A 194 -14.02 35.74 -10.39
C LYS A 194 -12.90 35.72 -9.34
N LYS A 195 -11.73 35.18 -9.68
CA LYS A 195 -10.52 35.97 -10.07
C LYS A 195 -9.32 35.04 -10.33
N THR A 196 -8.68 35.32 -11.46
CA THR A 196 -7.42 34.80 -11.98
C THR A 196 -6.25 35.05 -11.02
N VAL A 197 -5.39 34.05 -10.75
CA VAL A 197 -4.05 34.31 -10.21
C VAL A 197 -2.98 33.40 -10.85
N SER A 198 -1.91 34.09 -11.23
CA SER A 198 -0.66 33.77 -11.91
C SER A 198 0.15 32.54 -11.43
N GLU A 199 0.87 31.92 -12.38
CA GLU A 199 1.64 30.67 -12.29
C GLU A 199 2.90 30.69 -11.39
N THR A 200 3.25 31.82 -10.77
CA THR A 200 4.54 31.94 -10.05
C THR A 200 4.50 31.46 -8.58
N SER A 201 3.32 31.18 -8.02
CA SER A 201 3.16 30.81 -6.60
C SER A 201 3.21 29.31 -6.29
N GLN A 202 3.28 28.44 -7.31
CA GLN A 202 3.16 26.98 -7.12
C GLN A 202 4.46 26.30 -6.66
N LEU A 203 5.63 26.81 -7.07
CA LEU A 203 6.92 26.18 -6.74
C LEU A 203 7.28 26.28 -5.25
N HIS A 204 6.93 27.39 -4.59
CA HIS A 204 7.20 27.56 -3.16
C HIS A 204 6.24 26.73 -2.28
N ALA A 205 4.98 26.59 -2.71
CA ALA A 205 3.99 25.77 -2.01
C ALA A 205 4.31 24.25 -2.12
N LEU A 206 4.82 23.80 -3.26
CA LEU A 206 5.24 22.40 -3.48
C LEU A 206 6.41 22.00 -2.57
N GLN A 207 7.42 22.85 -2.40
CA GLN A 207 8.57 22.54 -1.54
C GLN A 207 8.22 22.51 -0.04
N THR A 208 7.29 23.36 0.41
CA THR A 208 6.79 23.32 1.79
C THR A 208 5.90 22.11 2.04
N LEU A 209 5.10 21.69 1.06
CA LEU A 209 4.27 20.48 1.14
C LEU A 209 5.10 19.18 1.11
N GLU A 210 6.18 19.10 0.34
CA GLU A 210 7.05 17.90 0.30
C GLU A 210 7.77 17.64 1.64
N LYS A 211 8.16 18.72 2.35
CA LYS A 211 8.75 18.65 3.70
C LYS A 211 7.72 18.31 4.78
N GLU A 212 6.45 18.73 4.61
CA GLU A 212 5.35 18.33 5.49
C GLU A 212 4.84 16.89 5.21
N GLU A 213 4.87 16.43 3.96
CA GLU A 213 4.36 15.11 3.55
C GLU A 213 5.32 13.97 3.95
N SER A 214 6.63 14.23 3.96
CA SER A 214 7.65 13.31 4.48
C SER A 214 7.66 13.22 6.01
N ALA A 215 7.11 14.23 6.71
CA ALA A 215 6.82 14.16 8.14
C ALA A 215 5.49 13.42 8.45
N ARG A 216 4.53 13.36 7.51
CA ARG A 216 3.16 12.86 7.73
C ARG A 216 2.89 11.40 7.30
N LYS A 217 3.91 10.62 6.90
CA LYS A 217 3.79 9.18 6.54
C LYS A 217 4.48 8.21 7.52
N LYS A 218 5.00 8.70 8.65
CA LYS A 218 5.63 7.84 9.67
C LYS A 218 4.55 7.32 10.63
N LYS A 219 4.58 6.01 10.91
CA LYS A 219 3.77 5.42 11.98
C LYS A 219 4.64 5.31 13.21
N SER A 220 4.41 6.18 14.19
CA SER A 220 5.06 6.14 15.49
C SER A 220 4.20 5.40 16.50
N THR A 221 4.84 4.69 17.42
CA THR A 221 4.22 4.19 18.64
C THR A 221 5.18 4.39 19.79
N THR A 222 4.61 4.69 20.96
CA THR A 222 5.37 4.76 22.21
C THR A 222 5.38 3.38 22.84
N VAL A 223 6.55 2.93 23.28
CA VAL A 223 6.73 1.61 23.90
C VAL A 223 7.31 1.77 25.29
N GLN A 224 6.67 1.11 26.25
CA GLN A 224 7.20 0.93 27.60
C GLN A 224 7.71 -0.50 27.76
N SER A 225 8.98 -0.65 28.11
CA SER A 225 9.60 -1.94 28.42
C SER A 225 10.70 -1.75 29.46
N GLU A 226 10.90 -2.75 30.31
CA GLU A 226 12.09 -2.82 31.18
C GLU A 226 13.37 -3.15 30.39
N GLN A 227 13.22 -3.62 29.14
CA GLN A 227 14.31 -4.09 28.28
C GLN A 227 14.58 -3.13 27.12
N ASN A 228 14.49 -1.82 27.38
CA ASN A 228 14.57 -0.77 26.36
C ASN A 228 15.85 -0.83 25.50
N GLU A 229 17.01 -1.16 26.07
CA GLU A 229 18.26 -1.27 25.30
C GLU A 229 18.21 -2.44 24.31
N ALA A 230 17.77 -3.62 24.78
CA ALA A 230 17.61 -4.79 23.92
C ALA A 230 16.56 -4.55 22.83
N LEU A 231 15.48 -3.81 23.16
CA LEU A 231 14.44 -3.42 22.20
C LEU A 231 14.99 -2.46 21.14
N LEU A 232 15.81 -1.48 21.55
CA LEU A 232 16.44 -0.51 20.66
C LEU A 232 17.43 -1.17 19.69
N ASP A 233 18.23 -2.11 20.19
CA ASP A 233 19.14 -2.91 19.37
C ASP A 233 18.39 -3.80 18.36
N ALA A 234 17.31 -4.44 18.81
CA ALA A 234 16.45 -5.23 17.93
C ALA A 234 15.79 -4.35 16.87
N TYR A 235 15.36 -3.15 17.24
CA TYR A 235 14.74 -2.18 16.33
C TYR A 235 15.73 -1.70 15.27
N LYS A 236 16.96 -1.34 15.65
CA LYS A 236 18.02 -0.96 14.71
C LYS A 236 18.30 -2.06 13.67
N LYS A 237 18.37 -3.32 14.12
CA LYS A 237 18.54 -4.48 13.24
C LYS A 237 17.34 -4.70 12.31
N HIS A 238 16.13 -4.43 12.81
CA HIS A 238 14.88 -4.60 12.06
C HIS A 238 14.73 -3.58 10.93
N CYS A 239 14.95 -2.30 11.23
CA CYS A 239 14.68 -1.24 10.25
C CYS A 239 15.84 -0.97 9.27
N GLY A 240 17.07 -1.36 9.66
CA GLY A 240 18.32 -1.09 8.94
C GLY A 240 18.93 0.27 9.29
N ASP A 241 20.24 0.42 9.05
CA ASP A 241 21.03 1.60 9.47
C ASP A 241 20.57 2.91 8.83
N GLU A 242 20.13 2.88 7.57
CA GLU A 242 19.64 4.06 6.86
C GLU A 242 18.35 4.60 7.48
N TRP A 243 17.37 3.72 7.73
CA TRP A 243 16.13 4.10 8.40
C TRP A 243 16.37 4.60 9.82
N PHE A 244 17.26 3.94 10.56
CA PHE A 244 17.58 4.32 11.94
C PHE A 244 18.23 5.72 12.03
N LYS A 245 19.05 6.09 11.04
CA LYS A 245 19.65 7.44 10.94
C LYS A 245 18.61 8.51 10.60
N ASP A 246 17.71 8.20 9.66
CA ASP A 246 16.68 9.15 9.21
C ASP A 246 15.48 9.25 10.18
N ASN A 247 15.32 8.24 11.04
CA ASN A 247 14.23 8.12 12.01
C ASN A 247 14.75 7.61 13.36
N PRO A 248 15.63 8.37 14.03
CA PRO A 248 16.21 7.95 15.29
C PRO A 248 15.12 7.82 16.36
N PRO A 249 15.08 6.70 17.11
CA PRO A 249 14.20 6.55 18.26
C PRO A 249 14.39 7.67 19.26
N LYS A 250 13.29 8.15 19.83
CA LYS A 250 13.31 9.15 20.91
C LYS A 250 12.95 8.49 22.23
N LYS A 251 13.61 8.92 23.31
CA LYS A 251 13.17 8.63 24.67
C LYS A 251 12.40 9.84 25.19
N ASP A 252 11.28 9.60 25.84
CA ASP A 252 10.57 10.65 26.58
C ASP A 252 11.07 10.74 28.03
N ASP A 253 10.51 11.68 28.79
CA ASP A 253 10.87 11.96 30.18
C ASP A 253 10.59 10.78 31.14
N GLU A 254 9.73 9.84 30.72
CA GLU A 254 9.39 8.61 31.45
C GLU A 254 10.26 7.41 31.02
N GLY A 255 11.22 7.64 30.12
CA GLY A 255 12.12 6.62 29.59
C GLY A 255 11.48 5.67 28.57
N ARG A 256 10.28 5.99 28.05
CA ARG A 256 9.60 5.22 27.01
C ARG A 256 10.23 5.50 25.64
N LEU A 257 10.21 4.50 24.77
CA LEU A 257 10.77 4.59 23.42
C LEU A 257 9.69 4.94 22.40
N ASN A 258 9.85 6.05 21.69
CA ASN A 258 9.07 6.36 20.50
C ASN A 258 9.78 5.78 19.26
N LEU A 259 9.17 4.77 18.64
CA LEU A 259 9.70 4.03 17.50
C LEU A 259 8.89 4.34 16.25
N SER A 260 9.56 4.61 15.13
CA SER A 260 8.92 4.92 13.84
C SER A 260 9.04 3.76 12.85
N PHE A 261 7.93 3.34 12.24
CA PHE A 261 7.91 2.19 11.33
C PHE A 261 7.57 2.58 9.90
N LYS A 262 8.01 1.74 8.95
CA LYS A 262 7.75 1.92 7.51
C LYS A 262 6.27 1.71 7.16
N SER A 263 5.58 0.89 7.95
CA SER A 263 4.16 0.57 7.81
C SER A 263 3.62 -0.09 9.09
N ASP A 264 2.29 -0.27 9.18
CA ASP A 264 1.66 -1.02 10.28
C ASP A 264 2.06 -2.51 10.25
N GLU A 265 2.33 -3.08 9.08
CA GLU A 265 2.83 -4.45 8.92
C GLU A 265 4.29 -4.57 9.39
N ASP A 266 5.13 -3.58 9.11
CA ASP A 266 6.52 -3.52 9.59
C ASP A 266 6.57 -3.46 11.12
N MET A 267 5.71 -2.61 11.71
CA MET A 267 5.47 -2.55 13.14
C MET A 267 4.96 -3.89 13.67
N ALA A 268 3.98 -4.50 12.98
CA ALA A 268 3.40 -5.77 13.38
C ALA A 268 4.44 -6.90 13.46
N ASN A 269 5.24 -7.02 12.41
CA ASN A 269 6.31 -8.01 12.33
C ASN A 269 7.38 -7.79 13.41
N PHE A 270 7.73 -6.53 13.67
CA PHE A 270 8.70 -6.21 14.72
C PHE A 270 8.22 -6.69 16.10
N PHE A 271 7.03 -6.28 16.53
CA PHE A 271 6.54 -6.58 17.87
C PHE A 271 6.11 -8.03 18.05
N LYS A 272 5.61 -8.71 17.00
CA LYS A 272 5.42 -10.16 17.03
C LYS A 272 6.75 -10.87 17.31
N LYS A 273 7.82 -10.51 16.60
CA LYS A 273 9.15 -11.07 16.83
C LYS A 273 9.69 -10.79 18.25
N GLN A 274 9.40 -9.61 18.81
CA GLN A 274 9.77 -9.30 20.20
C GLN A 274 8.99 -10.19 21.19
N ALA A 275 7.68 -10.34 20.99
CA ALA A 275 6.85 -11.22 21.79
C ALA A 275 7.33 -12.68 21.70
N ASP A 276 7.54 -13.20 20.50
CA ASP A 276 8.07 -14.56 20.23
C ASP A 276 9.42 -14.81 20.93
N SER A 277 10.22 -13.75 21.09
CA SER A 277 11.51 -13.78 21.80
C SER A 277 11.39 -13.66 23.32
N GLY A 278 10.17 -13.76 23.86
CA GLY A 278 9.86 -13.70 25.29
C GLY A 278 10.00 -12.31 25.90
N LYS A 279 9.96 -11.24 25.10
CA LYS A 279 10.10 -9.86 25.59
C LYS A 279 8.78 -9.34 26.12
N SER A 280 8.81 -8.71 27.29
CA SER A 280 7.65 -8.02 27.87
C SER A 280 7.68 -6.53 27.52
N PHE A 281 6.55 -6.01 27.04
CA PHE A 281 6.41 -4.60 26.64
C PHE A 281 4.93 -4.19 26.53
N ILE A 282 4.70 -2.88 26.59
CA ILE A 282 3.40 -2.23 26.39
C ILE A 282 3.55 -1.28 25.19
N MET A 283 2.66 -1.39 24.22
CA MET A 283 2.53 -0.47 23.09
C MET A 283 1.42 0.54 23.38
N ILE A 284 1.73 1.81 23.18
CA ILE A 284 0.88 2.95 23.50
C ILE A 284 0.67 3.78 22.22
N ASP A 285 -0.58 4.16 21.98
CA ASP A 285 -0.90 5.14 20.93
C ASP A 285 -0.53 6.56 21.39
N GLU A 286 0.30 7.23 20.59
CA GLU A 286 0.86 8.56 20.93
C GLU A 286 -0.22 9.65 21.06
N LYS A 287 -1.34 9.52 20.36
CA LYS A 287 -2.39 10.55 20.34
C LYS A 287 -3.34 10.43 21.51
N THR A 288 -3.64 9.20 21.93
CA THR A 288 -4.70 8.91 22.90
C THR A 288 -4.18 8.42 24.23
N ASN A 289 -2.88 8.11 24.35
CA ASN A 289 -2.27 7.49 25.53
C ASN A 289 -2.90 6.13 25.93
N LYS A 290 -3.54 5.47 24.95
CA LYS A 290 -4.20 4.18 25.14
C LYS A 290 -3.26 3.03 24.86
N VAL A 291 -3.43 1.95 25.61
CA VAL A 291 -2.69 0.71 25.38
C VAL A 291 -3.30 -0.02 24.19
N ILE A 292 -2.53 -0.10 23.11
CA ILE A 292 -3.00 -0.70 21.84
C ILE A 292 -2.63 -2.17 21.71
N ALA A 293 -1.54 -2.58 22.36
CA ALA A 293 -1.11 -3.96 22.46
C ALA A 293 -0.10 -4.14 23.60
N PHE A 294 0.13 -5.38 24.03
CA PHE A 294 1.18 -5.72 24.98
C PHE A 294 1.65 -7.16 24.78
N SER A 295 2.83 -7.48 25.32
CA SER A 295 3.26 -8.85 25.57
C SER A 295 3.70 -8.96 27.03
N ASN A 296 3.35 -10.06 27.69
CA ASN A 296 3.78 -10.38 29.05
C ASN A 296 5.00 -11.33 29.07
N GLY A 297 5.66 -11.56 27.93
CA GLY A 297 6.82 -12.45 27.81
C GLY A 297 6.46 -13.94 27.73
N ASP A 298 5.24 -14.29 27.37
CA ASP A 298 4.78 -15.66 27.12
C ASP A 298 4.99 -16.15 25.68
N GLY A 299 5.53 -15.31 24.80
CA GLY A 299 5.65 -15.63 23.38
C GLY A 299 4.54 -15.02 22.52
N LYS A 300 3.54 -14.38 23.11
CA LYS A 300 2.35 -13.90 22.41
C LYS A 300 2.16 -12.41 22.54
N LEU A 301 1.40 -11.88 21.59
CA LEU A 301 1.02 -10.48 21.54
C LEU A 301 -0.49 -10.37 21.75
N TYR A 302 -0.89 -9.47 22.64
CA TYR A 302 -2.29 -9.31 23.05
C TYR A 302 -2.79 -7.89 22.84
N ARG A 303 -4.09 -7.78 22.59
CA ARG A 303 -4.85 -6.54 22.69
C ARG A 303 -5.55 -6.53 24.06
N PRO A 304 -5.46 -5.43 24.84
CA PRO A 304 -6.27 -5.32 26.04
C PRO A 304 -7.75 -5.16 25.67
N GLY A 305 -8.64 -5.74 26.47
CA GLY A 305 -10.09 -5.67 26.26
C GLY A 305 -10.85 -5.73 27.57
N LYS A 306 -12.10 -5.26 27.54
CA LYS A 306 -13.01 -5.28 28.71
C LYS A 306 -13.26 -6.69 29.24
N ASP A 307 -13.30 -7.67 28.35
CA ASP A 307 -13.51 -9.09 28.66
C ASP A 307 -12.20 -9.87 28.88
N GLY A 308 -11.07 -9.15 29.00
CA GLY A 308 -9.74 -9.72 29.14
C GLY A 308 -8.87 -9.58 27.88
N PRO A 309 -7.59 -10.00 27.95
CA PRO A 309 -6.66 -9.94 26.83
C PRO A 309 -7.08 -10.84 25.67
N GLN A 310 -6.99 -10.31 24.44
CA GLN A 310 -7.24 -11.08 23.22
C GLN A 310 -5.95 -11.23 22.41
N GLU A 311 -5.58 -12.45 22.03
CA GLU A 311 -4.39 -12.70 21.24
C GLU A 311 -4.52 -12.07 19.84
N ILE A 312 -3.49 -11.33 19.42
CA ILE A 312 -3.42 -10.68 18.11
C ILE A 312 -2.82 -11.66 17.11
N THR A 313 -3.69 -12.38 16.40
CA THR A 313 -3.29 -13.28 15.32
C THR A 313 -3.24 -12.59 13.95
N ASP A 314 -3.94 -11.46 13.80
CA ASP A 314 -4.05 -10.67 12.58
C ASP A 314 -2.73 -10.00 12.14
N LYS A 315 -2.65 -9.59 10.87
CA LYS A 315 -1.49 -8.88 10.31
C LYS A 315 -1.33 -7.43 10.82
N SER A 316 -2.36 -6.85 11.43
CA SER A 316 -2.33 -5.49 12.00
C SER A 316 -2.43 -5.53 13.52
N ILE A 317 -1.48 -4.88 14.20
CA ILE A 317 -1.56 -4.65 15.65
C ILE A 317 -2.51 -3.49 15.97
N MET A 318 -2.64 -2.53 15.05
CA MET A 318 -3.44 -1.31 15.26
C MET A 318 -4.93 -1.65 15.42
N PRO A 319 -5.55 -1.25 16.55
CA PRO A 319 -7.00 -1.38 16.76
C PRO A 319 -7.80 -0.54 15.76
N LYS A 320 -9.03 -0.95 15.47
CA LYS A 320 -9.95 -0.12 14.67
C LYS A 320 -10.39 1.09 15.51
N GLU A 321 -10.80 2.17 14.85
CA GLU A 321 -11.27 3.39 15.53
C GLU A 321 -12.47 3.15 16.46
N SER A 322 -13.33 2.16 16.14
CA SER A 322 -14.39 1.70 17.03
C SER A 322 -13.86 1.11 18.33
N ASP A 323 -12.78 0.34 18.24
CA ASP A 323 -12.23 -0.45 19.34
C ASP A 323 -11.32 0.41 20.23
N MET A 324 -10.76 1.50 19.68
CA MET A 324 -9.93 2.47 20.40
C MET A 324 -10.65 3.08 21.62
N LYS A 325 -11.97 3.19 21.59
CA LYS A 325 -12.75 3.74 22.72
C LYS A 325 -12.79 2.80 23.93
N ASP A 326 -12.62 1.50 23.69
CA ASP A 326 -12.73 0.46 24.70
C ASP A 326 -11.37 0.06 25.29
N LEU A 327 -10.27 0.64 24.80
CA LEU A 327 -8.93 0.36 25.29
C LEU A 327 -8.62 1.15 26.57
N PRO A 328 -7.91 0.53 27.53
CA PRO A 328 -7.49 1.19 28.74
C PRO A 328 -6.42 2.25 28.45
N ASP A 329 -6.46 3.32 29.22
CA ASP A 329 -5.35 4.28 29.28
C ASP A 329 -4.17 3.63 30.04
N LEU A 330 -2.95 4.07 29.72
CA LEU A 330 -1.73 3.51 30.32
C LEU A 330 -1.77 3.50 31.86
N ASP A 331 -2.24 4.57 32.47
CA ASP A 331 -2.28 4.73 33.94
C ASP A 331 -3.15 3.67 34.64
N ASN A 332 -4.13 3.11 33.91
CA ASN A 332 -5.07 2.12 34.40
C ASN A 332 -4.75 0.70 33.93
N PHE A 333 -3.64 0.50 33.22
CA PHE A 333 -3.27 -0.78 32.66
C PHE A 333 -2.11 -1.43 33.43
N LYS A 334 -2.28 -2.70 33.78
CA LYS A 334 -1.20 -3.56 34.28
C LYS A 334 -1.12 -4.79 33.41
N ILE A 335 0.11 -5.15 33.02
CA ILE A 335 0.35 -6.38 32.26
C ILE A 335 -0.14 -7.58 33.11
N PRO A 336 -1.07 -8.41 32.59
CA PRO A 336 -1.48 -9.64 33.25
C PRO A 336 -0.30 -10.58 33.48
N ALA A 337 -0.30 -11.27 34.62
CA ALA A 337 0.71 -12.29 34.91
C ALA A 337 0.73 -13.37 33.83
N LYS A 338 1.92 -13.89 33.52
CA LYS A 338 2.08 -15.03 32.63
C LYS A 338 1.28 -16.21 33.17
N GLU A 339 0.42 -16.82 32.35
CA GLU A 339 -0.20 -18.09 32.72
C GLU A 339 0.91 -19.13 32.90
N THR A 340 1.22 -19.46 34.15
CA THR A 340 1.99 -20.66 34.45
C THR A 340 1.09 -21.83 34.14
N THR A 341 1.43 -22.59 33.10
CA THR A 341 0.83 -23.89 32.81
C THR A 341 0.89 -24.72 34.09
N GLN A 342 -0.24 -24.88 34.78
CA GLN A 342 -0.40 -25.87 35.83
C GLN A 342 -0.34 -27.23 35.15
N GLU A 343 0.83 -27.87 35.19
CA GLU A 343 0.89 -29.32 35.07
C GLU A 343 0.13 -29.91 36.26
N SER A 344 -1.02 -30.48 35.92
CA SER A 344 -1.82 -31.36 36.75
C SER A 344 -0.96 -32.45 37.38
N ASN A 345 -0.67 -32.33 38.67
CA ASN A 345 -0.20 -33.43 39.50
C ASN A 345 -1.36 -33.93 40.37
N THR A 346 -2.34 -34.56 39.71
CA THR A 346 -3.34 -35.39 40.37
C THR A 346 -3.11 -36.83 39.92
N GLN A 347 -2.27 -37.56 40.63
CA GLN A 347 -2.42 -39.01 40.91
C GLN A 347 -1.20 -39.51 41.68
N LEU A 348 -1.35 -39.66 43.00
CA LEU A 348 -0.82 -40.78 43.78
C LEU A 348 -1.46 -40.74 45.18
N GLN A 349 -2.72 -41.15 45.23
CA GLN A 349 -3.26 -41.88 46.37
C GLN A 349 -3.95 -43.11 45.80
N GLN A 350 -3.63 -44.26 46.42
CA GLN A 350 -4.20 -45.61 46.23
C GLN A 350 -3.56 -46.49 45.14
N ALA A 351 -2.48 -47.17 45.53
CA ALA A 351 -2.45 -48.64 45.63
C ALA A 351 -1.31 -49.05 46.58
#